data_AF-A0A2P4YJH6-F1
#
_entry.id   AF-A0A2P4YJH6-F1
#
_cell.length_a   1.000
_cell.length_b   1.000
_cell.length_c   1.000
_cell.angle_alpha   90.00
_cell.angle_beta   90.00
_cell.angle_gamma   90.00
#
_symmetry.space_group_name_H-M   'P 1'
#
loop_
_entity.id
_entity.type
_entity.pdbx_description
1 polymer ?
#
loop_
_entity_poly.entity_id
_entity_poly.type
_entity_poly.pdbx_seq_one_letter_code
_entity_poly.pdbx_strand_id
1 'polypeptide(L)'
;MSLRWTGLLRQGTVAHTRRLSNSAQKSLGAAIEERYACKAFLPDPVPDETLKEILQLTLRAPTGFNTMPYACVLVREQKDREKLAEAMMDSNARKVKEAPVVVVFAADLEPSKRVPRLQKLAHDNGAPADFVSNMPHVVRLFSGEGAVASGLRAALATVVSPLLPSPSNVSTEAWSFKQTTFAAATFLYAAQVHGLATCPMEGFDQVRVRNALDIPDRYGVPVVIALGHANPAAKPEKPSVRLDPTEVFFDGKFGDSSDKIFANK
;
A
#
# COMPACT_ATOMS: atom_id res chain seq x y z
N MET A 1 25.88 -17.33 24.50
CA MET A 1 25.17 -17.78 23.28
C MET A 1 24.95 -16.56 22.38
N SER A 2 25.83 -16.39 21.39
CA SER A 2 25.79 -15.30 20.40
C SER A 2 24.97 -15.77 19.21
N LEU A 3 23.82 -15.15 18.96
CA LEU A 3 23.06 -15.35 17.72
C LEU A 3 23.84 -14.66 16.59
N ARG A 4 24.63 -15.44 15.86
CA ARG A 4 25.31 -15.00 14.62
C ARG A 4 24.27 -14.89 13.51
N TRP A 5 23.90 -13.65 13.17
CA TRP A 5 23.04 -13.29 12.04
C TRP A 5 23.73 -13.39 10.66
N THR A 6 24.73 -14.24 10.50
CA THR A 6 25.58 -14.31 9.28
C THR A 6 25.33 -15.54 8.40
N GLY A 7 24.20 -16.22 8.57
CA GLY A 7 23.93 -17.51 7.91
C GLY A 7 22.85 -17.53 6.83
N LEU A 8 22.40 -16.39 6.28
CA LEU A 8 21.30 -16.36 5.29
C LEU A 8 21.67 -15.73 3.95
N LEU A 9 22.90 -15.89 3.50
CA LEU A 9 23.29 -15.60 2.11
C LEU A 9 24.40 -16.56 1.69
N ARG A 10 24.04 -17.74 1.15
CA ARG A 10 24.86 -18.37 0.11
C ARG A 10 24.07 -19.35 -0.76
N GLN A 11 24.08 -18.98 -2.04
CA GLN A 11 23.96 -19.78 -3.27
C GLN A 11 22.57 -20.28 -3.69
N GLY A 12 22.06 -19.67 -4.76
CA GLY A 12 20.92 -20.15 -5.54
C GLY A 12 20.51 -19.15 -6.62
N THR A 13 21.16 -19.22 -7.78
CA THR A 13 20.86 -18.49 -9.03
C THR A 13 21.08 -16.98 -9.00
N VAL A 14 22.07 -16.50 -9.76
CA VAL A 14 22.08 -15.13 -10.27
C VAL A 14 20.81 -15.00 -11.12
N ALA A 15 19.74 -14.45 -10.55
CA ALA A 15 18.57 -14.08 -11.33
C ALA A 15 19.07 -13.16 -12.43
N HIS A 16 19.00 -13.59 -13.68
CA HIS A 16 19.19 -12.70 -14.81
C HIS A 16 18.22 -11.55 -14.62
N THR A 17 18.73 -10.37 -14.30
CA THR A 17 17.96 -9.15 -14.18
C THR A 17 17.40 -8.85 -15.56
N ARG A 18 16.22 -9.41 -15.87
CA ARG A 18 15.54 -9.17 -17.13
C ARG A 18 15.10 -7.72 -17.09
N ARG A 19 15.93 -6.83 -17.65
CA ARG A 19 15.57 -5.42 -17.81
C ARG A 19 14.24 -5.39 -18.57
N LEU A 20 13.30 -4.60 -18.08
CA LEU A 20 12.10 -4.27 -18.84
C LEU A 20 12.51 -3.75 -20.22
N SER A 21 11.70 -4.03 -21.24
CA SER A 21 11.91 -3.41 -22.55
C SER A 21 11.81 -1.88 -22.41
N ASN A 22 12.53 -1.16 -23.25
CA ASN A 22 12.45 0.31 -23.28
C ASN A 22 10.99 0.79 -23.47
N SER A 23 10.16 0.05 -24.21
CA SER A 23 8.73 0.37 -24.35
C SER A 23 7.99 0.24 -23.02
N ALA A 24 8.17 -0.86 -22.29
CA ALA A 24 7.52 -1.06 -21.00
C ALA A 24 7.95 -0.03 -19.95
N GLN A 25 9.23 0.34 -19.93
CA GLN A 25 9.74 1.40 -19.06
C GLN A 25 9.08 2.75 -19.35
N LYS A 26 9.00 3.13 -20.64
CA LYS A 26 8.34 4.37 -21.06
C LYS A 26 6.85 4.37 -20.73
N SER A 27 6.15 3.25 -20.94
CA SER A 27 4.72 3.13 -20.62
C SER A 27 4.44 3.31 -19.13
N LEU A 28 5.21 2.66 -18.25
CA LEU A 28 5.05 2.85 -16.81
C LEU A 28 5.42 4.26 -16.36
N GLY A 29 6.49 4.84 -16.93
CA GLY A 29 6.89 6.23 -16.68
C GLY A 29 5.75 7.21 -17.03
N ALA A 30 5.18 7.09 -18.22
CA ALA A 30 4.05 7.90 -18.66
C ALA A 30 2.84 7.76 -17.73
N ALA A 31 2.50 6.53 -17.31
CA ALA A 31 1.42 6.31 -16.36
C ALA A 31 1.68 7.03 -15.01
N ILE A 32 2.92 7.01 -14.51
CA ILE A 32 3.27 7.69 -13.25
C ILE A 32 3.18 9.23 -13.41
N GLU A 33 3.67 9.77 -14.52
CA GLU A 33 3.73 11.21 -14.80
C GLU A 33 2.35 11.81 -15.11
N GLU A 34 1.52 11.12 -15.88
CA GLU A 34 0.19 11.60 -16.29
C GLU A 34 -0.87 11.43 -15.21
N ARG A 35 -0.65 10.54 -14.23
CA ARG A 35 -1.61 10.30 -13.15
C ARG A 35 -1.78 11.54 -12.28
N TYR A 36 -3.02 11.96 -12.10
CA TYR A 36 -3.44 12.99 -11.17
C TYR A 36 -4.58 12.49 -10.27
N ALA A 37 -4.87 13.20 -9.18
CA ALA A 37 -6.04 12.90 -8.35
C ALA A 37 -7.30 13.45 -9.03
N CYS A 38 -8.08 12.58 -9.67
CA CYS A 38 -9.27 12.95 -10.42
C CYS A 38 -10.36 13.56 -9.52
N LYS A 39 -11.03 14.62 -9.97
CA LYS A 39 -11.98 15.37 -9.13
C LYS A 39 -13.45 15.19 -9.51
N ALA A 40 -13.73 14.68 -10.71
CA ALA A 40 -15.06 14.30 -11.15
C ALA A 40 -14.99 13.14 -12.15
N PHE A 41 -15.99 12.27 -12.11
CA PHE A 41 -16.02 11.05 -12.90
C PHE A 41 -17.24 11.03 -13.82
N LEU A 42 -17.10 10.38 -14.96
CA LEU A 42 -18.23 10.04 -15.82
C LEU A 42 -18.96 8.80 -15.27
N PRO A 43 -20.27 8.63 -15.55
CA PRO A 43 -21.05 7.49 -15.06
C PRO A 43 -20.74 6.17 -15.78
N ASP A 44 -19.91 6.20 -16.83
CA ASP A 44 -19.53 5.05 -17.64
C ASP A 44 -19.02 3.89 -16.77
N PRO A 45 -19.57 2.68 -16.93
CA PRO A 45 -19.20 1.54 -16.10
C PRO A 45 -17.77 1.06 -16.39
N VAL A 46 -17.08 0.57 -15.36
CA VAL A 46 -15.81 -0.14 -15.53
C VAL A 46 -16.09 -1.62 -15.84
N PRO A 47 -15.59 -2.18 -16.95
CA PRO A 47 -15.78 -3.60 -17.27
C PRO A 47 -15.17 -4.54 -16.23
N ASP A 48 -15.84 -5.67 -15.96
CA ASP A 48 -15.41 -6.64 -14.96
C ASP A 48 -14.03 -7.25 -15.27
N GLU A 49 -13.73 -7.53 -16.55
CA GLU A 49 -12.41 -8.06 -16.93
C GLU A 49 -11.29 -7.03 -16.69
N THR A 50 -11.53 -5.75 -16.98
CA THR A 50 -10.57 -4.68 -16.66
C THR A 50 -10.35 -4.57 -15.16
N LEU A 51 -11.42 -4.63 -14.37
CA LEU A 51 -11.33 -4.59 -12.91
C LEU A 51 -10.55 -5.79 -12.36
N LYS A 52 -10.80 -6.99 -12.89
CA LYS A 52 -10.08 -8.21 -12.54
C LYS A 52 -8.58 -8.10 -12.81
N GLU A 53 -8.18 -7.58 -13.97
CA GLU A 53 -6.77 -7.34 -14.30
C GLU A 53 -6.12 -6.37 -13.31
N ILE A 54 -6.79 -5.25 -13.00
CA ILE A 54 -6.32 -4.26 -12.01
C ILE A 54 -6.14 -4.91 -10.63
N LEU A 55 -7.09 -5.72 -10.18
CA LEU A 55 -7.03 -6.37 -8.86
C LEU A 55 -5.92 -7.43 -8.82
N GLN A 56 -5.70 -8.18 -9.91
CA GLN A 56 -4.61 -9.15 -10.01
C GLN A 56 -3.24 -8.46 -9.94
N LEU A 57 -3.08 -7.32 -10.62
CA LEU A 57 -1.88 -6.49 -10.52
C LEU A 57 -1.69 -5.93 -9.11
N THR A 58 -2.77 -5.46 -8.48
CA THR A 58 -2.77 -4.94 -7.10
C THR A 58 -2.25 -5.98 -6.10
N LEU A 59 -2.64 -7.25 -6.26
CA LEU A 59 -2.20 -8.35 -5.40
C LEU A 59 -0.68 -8.62 -5.49
N ARG A 60 0.01 -8.08 -6.51
CA ARG A 60 1.47 -8.18 -6.65
C ARG A 60 2.23 -7.17 -5.80
N ALA A 61 1.54 -6.27 -5.11
CA ALA A 61 2.17 -5.28 -4.25
C ALA A 61 3.05 -5.94 -3.18
N PRO A 62 4.27 -5.43 -2.93
CA PRO A 62 5.14 -5.97 -1.90
C PRO A 62 4.58 -5.66 -0.50
N THR A 63 4.70 -6.61 0.42
CA THR A 63 4.38 -6.41 1.83
C THR A 63 5.40 -7.12 2.71
N GLY A 64 5.58 -6.63 3.94
CA GLY A 64 6.48 -7.23 4.92
C GLY A 64 6.15 -8.71 5.13
N PHE A 65 7.16 -9.57 4.97
CA PHE A 65 7.03 -11.04 5.05
C PHE A 65 5.96 -11.64 4.12
N ASN A 66 5.59 -10.91 3.04
CA ASN A 66 4.49 -11.26 2.14
C ASN A 66 3.14 -11.49 2.86
N THR A 67 2.91 -10.75 3.95
CA THR A 67 1.73 -10.95 4.80
C THR A 67 0.42 -10.53 4.17
N MET A 68 0.48 -9.66 3.16
CA MET A 68 -0.68 -9.05 2.49
C MET A 68 -1.73 -8.62 3.54
N PRO A 69 -1.39 -7.76 4.52
CA PRO A 69 -2.24 -7.50 5.69
C PRO A 69 -3.31 -6.46 5.35
N TYR A 70 -4.08 -6.74 4.30
CA TYR A 70 -5.16 -5.90 3.82
C TYR A 70 -6.30 -6.73 3.22
N ALA A 71 -7.48 -6.15 3.20
CA ALA A 71 -8.63 -6.54 2.40
C ALA A 71 -9.13 -5.31 1.63
N CYS A 72 -9.91 -5.51 0.58
CA CYS A 72 -10.52 -4.40 -0.15
C CYS A 72 -12.00 -4.71 -0.37
N VAL A 73 -12.86 -3.71 -0.17
CA VAL A 73 -14.28 -3.78 -0.52
C VAL A 73 -14.50 -2.98 -1.79
N LEU A 74 -15.09 -3.62 -2.81
CA LEU A 74 -15.46 -2.96 -4.06
C LEU A 74 -16.93 -2.55 -4.00
N VAL A 75 -17.18 -1.26 -3.95
CA VAL A 75 -18.51 -0.66 -3.88
C VAL A 75 -18.90 -0.18 -5.27
N ARG A 76 -19.82 -0.90 -5.92
CA ARG A 76 -20.20 -0.69 -7.33
C ARG A 76 -21.64 -0.19 -7.46
N GLU A 77 -22.55 -0.78 -6.69
CA GLU A 77 -23.95 -0.41 -6.70
C GLU A 77 -24.14 1.04 -6.24
N GLN A 78 -24.99 1.79 -6.96
CA GLN A 78 -25.25 3.20 -6.69
C GLN A 78 -25.75 3.42 -5.25
N LYS A 79 -26.68 2.59 -4.77
CA LYS A 79 -27.23 2.65 -3.42
C LYS A 79 -26.14 2.52 -2.33
N ASP A 80 -25.14 1.66 -2.56
CA ASP A 80 -24.09 1.40 -1.57
C ASP A 80 -23.04 2.51 -1.61
N ARG A 81 -22.78 3.08 -2.79
CA ARG A 81 -21.97 4.30 -2.96
C ARG A 81 -22.64 5.50 -2.28
N GLU A 82 -23.97 5.62 -2.35
CA GLU A 82 -24.72 6.67 -1.66
C GLU A 82 -24.62 6.55 -0.14
N LYS A 83 -24.82 5.34 0.40
CA LYS A 83 -24.62 5.05 1.83
C LYS A 83 -23.19 5.34 2.27
N LEU A 84 -22.19 4.91 1.51
CA LEU A 84 -20.78 5.19 1.79
C LEU A 84 -20.49 6.70 1.78
N ALA A 85 -21.11 7.46 0.87
CA ALA A 85 -20.89 8.90 0.74
C ALA A 85 -21.30 9.69 1.99
N GLU A 86 -22.22 9.18 2.82
CA GLU A 86 -22.59 9.77 4.12
C GLU A 86 -21.47 9.73 5.16
N ALA A 87 -20.44 8.89 4.93
CA ALA A 87 -19.24 8.81 5.75
C ALA A 87 -18.11 9.73 5.24
N MET A 88 -18.26 10.33 4.05
CA MET A 88 -17.20 11.11 3.39
C MET A 88 -17.33 12.60 3.72
N MET A 89 -16.20 13.29 3.86
CA MET A 89 -16.15 14.73 4.14
C MET A 89 -16.15 15.57 2.87
N ASP A 90 -16.82 16.72 2.91
CA ASP A 90 -16.82 17.76 1.88
C ASP A 90 -17.02 17.21 0.45
N SER A 91 -16.14 17.61 -0.47
CA SER A 91 -16.16 17.21 -1.86
C SER A 91 -15.91 15.71 -2.09
N ASN A 92 -15.52 14.92 -1.08
CA ASN A 92 -15.27 13.48 -1.24
C ASN A 92 -16.58 12.71 -1.41
N ALA A 93 -17.66 13.12 -0.75
CA ALA A 93 -18.98 12.50 -0.89
C ALA A 93 -19.45 12.50 -2.36
N ARG A 94 -19.26 13.63 -3.06
CA ARG A 94 -19.59 13.74 -4.49
C ARG A 94 -18.80 12.75 -5.34
N LYS A 95 -17.48 12.67 -5.13
CA LYS A 95 -16.59 11.76 -5.89
C LYS A 95 -16.99 10.29 -5.71
N VAL A 96 -17.38 9.89 -4.50
CA VAL A 96 -17.89 8.54 -4.21
C VAL A 96 -19.21 8.25 -4.92
N LYS A 97 -20.13 9.24 -5.01
CA LYS A 97 -21.40 9.10 -5.72
C LYS A 97 -21.24 9.06 -7.24
N GLU A 98 -20.31 9.83 -7.79
CA GLU A 98 -20.07 9.92 -9.24
C GLU A 98 -19.30 8.70 -9.78
N ALA A 99 -18.24 8.26 -9.08
CA ALA A 99 -17.37 7.21 -9.60
C ALA A 99 -18.10 5.86 -9.68
N PRO A 100 -18.06 5.15 -10.83
CA PRO A 100 -18.75 3.87 -11.03
C PRO A 100 -18.23 2.75 -10.11
N VAL A 101 -16.99 2.88 -9.60
CA VAL A 101 -16.40 1.96 -8.63
C VAL A 101 -15.71 2.77 -7.53
N VAL A 102 -15.95 2.39 -6.28
CA VAL A 102 -15.19 2.88 -5.12
C VAL A 102 -14.55 1.69 -4.42
N VAL A 103 -13.25 1.76 -4.17
CA VAL A 103 -12.48 0.71 -3.49
C VAL A 103 -12.08 1.20 -2.11
N VAL A 104 -12.57 0.53 -1.08
CA VAL A 104 -12.18 0.80 0.31
C VAL A 104 -11.11 -0.20 0.72
N PHE A 105 -9.89 0.29 0.94
CA PHE A 105 -8.79 -0.53 1.44
C PHE A 105 -8.90 -0.61 2.96
N ALA A 106 -8.91 -1.83 3.49
CA ALA A 106 -9.02 -2.14 4.91
C ALA A 106 -7.74 -2.84 5.37
N ALA A 107 -6.95 -2.18 6.21
CA ALA A 107 -5.72 -2.70 6.80
C ALA A 107 -6.02 -3.66 7.96
N ASP A 108 -5.41 -4.84 7.94
CA ASP A 108 -5.59 -5.87 8.97
C ASP A 108 -4.77 -5.53 10.23
N LEU A 109 -5.44 -5.18 11.33
CA LEU A 109 -4.80 -4.80 12.60
C LEU A 109 -4.44 -6.01 13.48
N GLU A 110 -4.69 -7.23 13.00
CA GLU A 110 -4.29 -8.49 13.62
C GLU A 110 -3.61 -9.40 12.58
N PRO A 111 -2.51 -8.96 11.94
CA PRO A 111 -1.89 -9.68 10.83
C PRO A 111 -1.44 -11.09 11.21
N SER A 112 -1.17 -11.38 12.49
CA SER A 112 -0.83 -12.71 12.96
C SER A 112 -1.92 -13.75 12.72
N LYS A 113 -3.19 -13.35 12.64
CA LYS A 113 -4.31 -14.25 12.30
C LYS A 113 -4.23 -14.78 10.87
N ARG A 114 -3.48 -14.15 9.95
CA ARG A 114 -3.23 -14.67 8.59
C ARG A 114 -2.06 -15.64 8.51
N VAL A 115 -1.17 -15.63 9.50
CA VAL A 115 0.09 -16.37 9.46
C VAL A 115 -0.08 -17.88 9.21
N PRO A 116 -1.03 -18.60 9.84
CA PRO A 116 -1.20 -20.04 9.57
C PRO A 116 -1.43 -20.35 8.09
N ARG A 117 -2.21 -19.51 7.39
CA ARG A 117 -2.44 -19.64 5.95
C ARG A 117 -1.18 -19.33 5.15
N LEU A 118 -0.45 -18.30 5.53
CA LEU A 118 0.80 -17.89 4.87
C LEU A 118 1.91 -18.90 5.05
N GLN A 119 2.01 -19.54 6.21
CA GLN A 119 2.95 -20.64 6.46
C GLN A 119 2.70 -21.79 5.49
N LYS A 120 1.42 -22.18 5.30
CA LYS A 120 1.06 -23.20 4.31
C LYS A 120 1.46 -22.77 2.89
N LEU A 121 1.09 -21.56 2.48
CA LEU A 121 1.43 -21.05 1.15
C LEU A 121 2.94 -20.97 0.90
N ALA A 122 3.70 -20.51 1.89
CA ALA A 122 5.15 -20.44 1.82
C ALA A 122 5.78 -21.83 1.73
N HIS A 123 5.34 -22.77 2.57
CA HIS A 123 5.77 -24.16 2.53
C HIS A 123 5.48 -24.81 1.17
N ASP A 124 4.25 -24.69 0.67
CA ASP A 124 3.83 -25.24 -0.63
C ASP A 124 4.62 -24.62 -1.79
N ASN A 125 5.11 -23.38 -1.64
CA ASN A 125 5.95 -22.68 -2.61
C ASN A 125 7.46 -22.93 -2.40
N GLY A 126 7.84 -23.91 -1.57
CA GLY A 126 9.23 -24.32 -1.36
C GLY A 126 10.06 -23.39 -0.47
N ALA A 127 9.42 -22.58 0.37
CA ALA A 127 10.14 -21.74 1.32
C ALA A 127 10.89 -22.60 2.38
N PRO A 128 12.05 -22.14 2.88
CA PRO A 128 12.78 -22.85 3.93
C PRO A 128 11.95 -23.11 5.19
N ALA A 129 12.07 -24.30 5.76
CA ALA A 129 11.25 -24.73 6.89
C ALA A 129 11.45 -23.85 8.15
N ASP A 130 12.68 -23.39 8.38
CA ASP A 130 13.05 -22.47 9.46
C ASP A 130 12.40 -21.10 9.31
N PHE A 131 12.29 -20.60 8.06
CA PHE A 131 11.54 -19.38 7.78
C PHE A 131 10.05 -19.57 8.08
N VAL A 132 9.45 -20.68 7.61
CA VAL A 132 8.03 -20.99 7.84
C VAL A 132 7.73 -21.10 9.33
N SER A 133 8.55 -21.81 10.11
CA SER A 133 8.33 -21.97 11.56
C SER A 133 8.50 -20.67 12.34
N ASN A 134 9.41 -19.79 11.91
CA ASN A 134 9.68 -18.51 12.59
C ASN A 134 8.70 -17.38 12.21
N MET A 135 7.91 -17.55 11.15
CA MET A 135 6.98 -16.54 10.63
C MET A 135 6.08 -15.90 11.71
N PRO A 136 5.42 -16.65 12.63
CA PRO A 136 4.55 -16.04 13.65
C PRO A 136 5.29 -15.07 14.56
N HIS A 137 6.53 -15.39 14.92
CA HIS A 137 7.34 -14.57 15.81
C HIS A 137 7.81 -13.29 15.13
N VAL A 138 8.33 -13.39 13.90
CA VAL A 138 8.82 -12.22 13.17
C VAL A 138 7.68 -11.30 12.76
N VAL A 139 6.51 -11.83 12.36
CA VAL A 139 5.36 -11.00 12.01
C VAL A 139 4.88 -10.20 13.22
N ARG A 140 4.69 -10.83 14.39
CA ARG A 140 4.30 -10.11 15.61
C ARG A 140 5.35 -9.08 16.05
N LEU A 141 6.62 -9.46 15.99
CA LEU A 141 7.72 -8.57 16.34
C LEU A 141 7.70 -7.31 15.46
N PHE A 142 7.68 -7.45 14.13
CA PHE A 142 7.81 -6.30 13.22
C PHE A 142 6.51 -5.53 13.01
N SER A 143 5.35 -6.16 13.16
CA SER A 143 4.05 -5.46 13.12
C SER A 143 3.76 -4.69 14.39
N GLY A 144 4.33 -5.07 15.54
CA GLY A 144 4.00 -4.48 16.84
C GLY A 144 2.81 -5.16 17.53
N GLU A 145 2.25 -6.22 16.93
CA GLU A 145 1.11 -6.96 17.47
C GLU A 145 1.47 -7.74 18.76
N GLY A 146 0.68 -7.55 19.81
CA GLY A 146 0.80 -8.29 21.07
C GLY A 146 2.00 -7.93 21.95
N ALA A 147 2.76 -6.88 21.62
CA ALA A 147 3.86 -6.43 22.47
C ALA A 147 3.34 -5.63 23.67
N VAL A 148 3.56 -6.20 24.86
CA VAL A 148 3.39 -5.58 26.19
C VAL A 148 3.75 -4.10 26.14
N ALA A 149 2.76 -3.24 26.44
CA ALA A 149 2.79 -1.78 26.52
C ALA A 149 3.94 -1.10 25.77
N SER A 150 3.63 -0.43 24.65
CA SER A 150 4.55 0.34 23.80
C SER A 150 5.70 1.09 24.53
N GLY A 151 5.51 1.53 25.77
CA GLY A 151 6.54 2.12 26.65
C GLY A 151 7.66 1.17 27.11
N LEU A 152 7.38 -0.09 27.44
CA LEU A 152 8.40 -1.08 27.81
C LEU A 152 9.29 -1.43 26.61
N ARG A 153 8.67 -1.50 25.42
CA ARG A 153 9.36 -1.74 24.15
C ARG A 153 10.23 -0.55 23.75
N ALA A 154 9.76 0.68 23.95
CA ALA A 154 10.55 1.89 23.73
C ALA A 154 11.80 1.91 24.63
N ALA A 155 11.64 1.60 25.93
CA ALA A 155 12.76 1.55 26.87
C ALA A 155 13.78 0.47 26.49
N LEU A 156 13.33 -0.74 26.15
CA LEU A 156 14.20 -1.83 25.67
C LEU A 156 14.91 -1.47 24.36
N ALA A 157 14.22 -0.86 23.40
CA ALA A 157 14.83 -0.45 22.15
C ALA A 157 15.92 0.63 22.37
N THR A 158 15.70 1.60 23.25
CA THR A 158 16.69 2.64 23.58
C THR A 158 17.93 2.04 24.25
N VAL A 159 17.77 1.04 25.11
CA VAL A 159 18.90 0.39 25.82
C VAL A 159 19.64 -0.62 24.93
N VAL A 160 18.93 -1.35 24.05
CA VAL A 160 19.50 -2.42 23.22
C VAL A 160 20.07 -1.89 21.90
N SER A 161 19.47 -0.86 21.30
CA SER A 161 19.87 -0.33 19.99
C SER A 161 21.34 0.12 19.88
N PRO A 162 22.03 0.61 20.94
CA PRO A 162 23.45 0.89 20.88
C PRO A 162 24.33 -0.37 20.76
N LEU A 163 23.81 -1.54 21.18
CA LEU A 163 24.56 -2.80 21.21
C LEU A 163 24.21 -3.71 20.03
N LEU A 164 22.93 -3.77 19.63
CA LEU A 164 22.44 -4.63 18.57
C LEU A 164 21.30 -3.96 17.79
N PRO A 165 21.17 -4.21 16.47
CA PRO A 165 20.01 -3.76 15.71
C PRO A 165 18.70 -4.23 16.34
N SER A 166 17.79 -3.31 16.61
CA SER A 166 16.47 -3.59 17.16
C SER A 166 15.39 -3.12 16.18
N PRO A 167 14.29 -3.87 16.00
CA PRO A 167 13.14 -3.40 15.24
C PRO A 167 12.61 -2.07 15.80
N SER A 168 12.22 -1.17 14.91
CA SER A 168 11.58 0.09 15.28
C SER A 168 10.33 -0.15 16.11
N ASN A 169 10.06 0.74 17.06
CA ASN A 169 8.81 0.73 17.81
C ASN A 169 7.71 1.37 16.95
N VAL A 170 6.82 0.56 16.40
CA VAL A 170 5.70 0.99 15.56
C VAL A 170 4.42 0.30 16.05
N SER A 171 3.30 1.00 16.03
CA SER A 171 2.00 0.39 16.33
C SER A 171 1.57 -0.55 15.19
N THR A 172 0.73 -1.54 15.51
CA THR A 172 0.14 -2.43 14.50
C THR A 172 -0.62 -1.66 13.43
N GLU A 173 -1.32 -0.60 13.80
CA GLU A 173 -2.03 0.28 12.87
C GLU A 173 -1.07 0.95 11.89
N ALA A 174 -0.06 1.66 12.38
CA ALA A 174 0.90 2.36 11.52
C ALA A 174 1.67 1.38 10.61
N TRP A 175 2.01 0.20 11.12
CA TRP A 175 2.64 -0.83 10.30
C TRP A 175 1.69 -1.32 9.20
N SER A 176 0.45 -1.66 9.53
CA SER A 176 -0.52 -2.26 8.60
C SER A 176 -1.02 -1.25 7.57
N PHE A 177 -1.18 0.02 7.95
CA PHE A 177 -1.53 1.11 7.03
C PHE A 177 -0.44 1.28 5.98
N LYS A 178 0.84 1.31 6.37
CA LYS A 178 1.97 1.35 5.44
C LYS A 178 1.94 0.17 4.45
N GLN A 179 1.73 -1.06 4.94
CA GLN A 179 1.65 -2.23 4.06
C GLN A 179 0.47 -2.13 3.08
N THR A 180 -0.68 -1.64 3.55
CA THR A 180 -1.89 -1.47 2.74
C THR A 180 -1.70 -0.41 1.66
N THR A 181 -0.99 0.68 1.97
CA THR A 181 -0.72 1.76 1.01
C THR A 181 0.20 1.32 -0.14
N PHE A 182 1.04 0.30 0.03
CA PHE A 182 1.75 -0.31 -1.11
C PHE A 182 0.78 -0.96 -2.10
N ALA A 183 -0.25 -1.66 -1.61
CA ALA A 183 -1.30 -2.21 -2.45
C ALA A 183 -2.13 -1.10 -3.10
N ALA A 184 -2.55 -0.09 -2.33
CA ALA A 184 -3.28 1.06 -2.85
C ALA A 184 -2.50 1.78 -3.96
N ALA A 185 -1.20 2.06 -3.77
CA ALA A 185 -0.36 2.69 -4.78
C ALA A 185 -0.24 1.83 -6.05
N THR A 186 -0.08 0.51 -5.89
CA THR A 186 -0.06 -0.43 -7.03
C THR A 186 -1.40 -0.39 -7.79
N PHE A 187 -2.52 -0.34 -7.07
CA PHE A 187 -3.85 -0.18 -7.66
C PHE A 187 -4.00 1.11 -8.46
N LEU A 188 -3.48 2.25 -7.96
CA LEU A 188 -3.53 3.53 -8.68
C LEU A 188 -2.81 3.44 -10.03
N TYR A 189 -1.62 2.83 -10.08
CA TYR A 189 -0.87 2.68 -11.32
C TYR A 189 -1.50 1.65 -12.25
N ALA A 190 -2.01 0.54 -11.71
CA ALA A 190 -2.76 -0.45 -12.47
C ALA A 190 -3.98 0.19 -13.15
N ALA A 191 -4.78 0.96 -12.42
CA ALA A 191 -5.92 1.69 -13.00
C ALA A 191 -5.49 2.63 -14.14
N GLN A 192 -4.41 3.39 -13.94
CA GLN A 192 -3.91 4.34 -14.94
C GLN A 192 -3.48 3.65 -16.24
N VAL A 193 -2.79 2.51 -16.18
CA VAL A 193 -2.37 1.79 -17.40
C VAL A 193 -3.55 1.20 -18.17
N HIS A 194 -4.69 1.00 -17.50
CA HIS A 194 -5.96 0.62 -18.13
C HIS A 194 -6.81 1.83 -18.57
N GLY A 195 -6.25 3.05 -18.55
CA GLY A 195 -6.94 4.26 -19.00
C GLY A 195 -8.00 4.77 -18.02
N LEU A 196 -8.01 4.28 -16.78
CA LEU A 196 -8.93 4.72 -15.73
C LEU A 196 -8.27 5.76 -14.83
N ALA A 197 -9.08 6.71 -14.39
CA ALA A 197 -8.67 7.72 -13.43
C ALA A 197 -9.01 7.29 -12.01
N THR A 198 -8.24 7.80 -11.04
CA THR A 198 -8.41 7.49 -9.62
C THR A 198 -8.34 8.73 -8.74
N CYS A 199 -8.99 8.67 -7.58
CA CYS A 199 -8.82 9.65 -6.51
C CYS A 199 -8.72 8.95 -5.15
N PRO A 200 -7.50 8.83 -4.57
CA PRO A 200 -7.37 8.41 -3.18
C PRO A 200 -7.86 9.53 -2.24
N MET A 201 -8.55 9.15 -1.17
CA MET A 201 -9.19 10.03 -0.21
C MET A 201 -9.00 9.49 1.21
N GLU A 202 -8.61 10.36 2.13
CA GLU A 202 -8.54 10.10 3.59
C GLU A 202 -9.56 10.92 4.38
N GLY A 203 -10.18 11.93 3.76
CA GLY A 203 -11.20 12.78 4.39
C GLY A 203 -12.54 12.04 4.50
N PHE A 204 -12.65 11.15 5.48
CA PHE A 204 -13.83 10.38 5.84
C PHE A 204 -13.85 10.04 7.33
N ASP A 205 -15.02 9.68 7.85
CA ASP A 205 -15.20 9.10 9.18
C ASP A 205 -15.04 7.57 9.09
N GLN A 206 -13.94 7.04 9.61
CA GLN A 206 -13.63 5.61 9.54
C GLN A 206 -14.72 4.75 10.20
N VAL A 207 -15.29 5.18 11.33
CA VAL A 207 -16.32 4.40 12.03
C VAL A 207 -17.55 4.26 11.13
N ARG A 208 -17.96 5.36 10.49
CA ARG A 208 -19.07 5.34 9.52
C ARG A 208 -18.75 4.53 8.27
N VAL A 209 -17.53 4.62 7.72
CA VAL A 209 -17.13 3.78 6.57
C VAL A 209 -17.23 2.30 6.92
N ARG A 210 -16.74 1.90 8.09
CA ARG A 210 -16.80 0.50 8.52
C ARG A 210 -18.24 0.03 8.70
N ASN A 211 -19.08 0.83 9.35
CA ASN A 211 -20.50 0.51 9.54
C ASN A 211 -21.27 0.48 8.20
N ALA A 212 -20.89 1.32 7.24
CA ALA A 212 -21.54 1.35 5.94
C ALA A 212 -21.32 0.05 5.15
N LEU A 213 -20.15 -0.59 5.34
CA LEU A 213 -19.66 -1.72 4.56
C LEU A 213 -19.44 -3.00 5.37
N ASP A 214 -19.95 -3.05 6.60
CA ASP A 214 -19.83 -4.18 7.53
C ASP A 214 -18.36 -4.65 7.75
N ILE A 215 -17.42 -3.70 7.78
CA ILE A 215 -16.00 -3.97 8.00
C ILE A 215 -15.77 -4.27 9.50
N PRO A 216 -15.22 -5.45 9.87
CA PRO A 216 -15.00 -5.81 11.28
C PRO A 216 -13.99 -4.90 12.00
N ASP A 217 -14.09 -4.82 13.33
CA ASP A 217 -13.17 -4.03 14.18
C ASP A 217 -11.68 -4.41 14.06
N ARG A 218 -11.42 -5.63 13.59
CA ARG A 218 -10.06 -6.09 13.23
C ARG A 218 -9.41 -5.19 12.16
N TYR A 219 -10.18 -4.46 11.38
CA TYR A 219 -9.66 -3.67 10.28
C TYR A 219 -9.76 -2.15 10.53
N GLY A 220 -8.69 -1.45 10.18
CA GLY A 220 -8.68 0.00 10.01
C GLY A 220 -8.76 0.37 8.53
N VAL A 221 -9.16 1.59 8.20
CA VAL A 221 -9.33 2.06 6.81
C VAL A 221 -8.34 3.20 6.57
N PRO A 222 -7.18 2.93 5.95
CA PRO A 222 -6.22 3.98 5.62
C PRO A 222 -6.65 4.84 4.43
N VAL A 223 -7.42 4.29 3.48
CA VAL A 223 -7.74 5.01 2.24
C VAL A 223 -9.00 4.48 1.55
N VAL A 224 -9.79 5.41 1.01
CA VAL A 224 -10.89 5.15 0.07
C VAL A 224 -10.50 5.68 -1.30
N ILE A 225 -10.67 4.88 -2.36
CA ILE A 225 -10.26 5.26 -3.71
C ILE A 225 -11.46 5.23 -4.66
N ALA A 226 -11.80 6.38 -5.24
CA ALA A 226 -12.73 6.44 -6.36
C ALA A 226 -12.02 6.04 -7.66
N LEU A 227 -12.67 5.23 -8.51
CA LEU A 227 -12.17 4.70 -9.78
C LEU A 227 -13.23 4.89 -10.88
N GLY A 228 -12.81 5.37 -12.06
CA GLY A 228 -13.67 5.41 -13.25
C GLY A 228 -13.05 6.24 -14.38
N HIS A 229 -13.87 6.60 -15.37
CA HIS A 229 -13.44 7.49 -16.43
C HIS A 229 -13.44 8.95 -15.94
N ALA A 230 -12.35 9.67 -16.15
CA ALA A 230 -12.27 11.08 -15.77
C ALA A 230 -13.28 11.91 -16.58
N ASN A 231 -14.01 12.80 -15.94
CA ASN A 231 -14.76 13.83 -16.64
C ASN A 231 -13.77 14.87 -17.21
N PRO A 232 -13.64 15.03 -18.54
CA PRO A 232 -12.66 15.93 -19.14
C PRO A 232 -12.85 17.39 -18.72
N ALA A 233 -14.09 17.81 -18.43
CA ALA A 233 -14.40 19.16 -17.97
C ALA A 233 -13.84 19.48 -16.58
N ALA A 234 -13.46 18.47 -15.80
CA ALA A 234 -12.88 18.61 -14.46
C ALA A 234 -11.38 18.26 -14.40
N LYS A 235 -10.74 18.05 -15.55
CA LYS A 235 -9.29 17.83 -15.60
C LYS A 235 -8.57 19.13 -15.21
N PRO A 236 -7.61 19.09 -14.27
CA PRO A 236 -6.88 20.30 -13.90
C PRO A 236 -6.09 20.83 -15.10
N GLU A 237 -6.07 22.15 -15.27
CA GLU A 237 -5.31 22.83 -16.33
C GLU A 237 -3.81 22.60 -16.19
N LYS A 238 -3.32 22.49 -14.94
CA LYS A 238 -1.91 22.29 -14.62
C LYS A 238 -1.74 21.09 -13.68
N PRO A 239 -0.71 20.26 -13.87
CA PRO A 239 -0.34 19.23 -12.90
C PRO A 239 -0.01 19.82 -11.53
N SER A 240 -0.21 19.02 -10.48
CA SER A 240 0.27 19.35 -9.14
C SER A 240 1.79 19.51 -9.13
N VAL A 241 2.29 20.55 -8.47
CA VAL A 241 3.73 20.78 -8.31
C VAL A 241 4.40 19.73 -7.42
N ARG A 242 5.71 19.60 -7.54
CA ARG A 242 6.57 18.80 -6.66
C ARG A 242 7.68 19.70 -6.13
N LEU A 243 8.23 19.34 -4.97
CA LEU A 243 9.47 19.93 -4.47
C LEU A 243 10.60 19.67 -5.47
N ASP A 244 11.66 20.48 -5.40
CA ASP A 244 12.87 20.17 -6.13
C ASP A 244 13.42 18.82 -5.67
N PRO A 245 13.88 17.92 -6.57
CA PRO A 245 14.40 16.61 -6.17
C PRO A 245 15.50 16.68 -5.11
N THR A 246 16.30 17.75 -5.10
CA THR A 246 17.42 17.95 -4.16
C THR A 246 16.97 18.27 -2.73
N GLU A 247 15.71 18.68 -2.55
CA GLU A 247 15.09 18.87 -1.23
C GLU A 247 14.64 17.54 -0.59
N VAL A 248 14.44 16.50 -1.40
CA VAL A 248 13.84 15.23 -0.97
C VAL A 248 14.85 14.08 -0.98
N PHE A 249 15.76 14.07 -1.96
CA PHE A 249 16.77 13.04 -2.12
C PHE A 249 18.13 13.57 -1.68
N PHE A 250 18.82 12.82 -0.82
CA PHE A 250 20.15 13.16 -0.31
C PHE A 250 21.16 12.06 -0.70
N ASP A 251 22.40 12.44 -1.02
CA ASP A 251 23.46 11.49 -1.43
C ASP A 251 24.38 11.15 -0.25
N GLY A 252 24.22 9.94 0.31
CA GLY A 252 25.01 9.46 1.45
C GLY A 252 24.35 9.68 2.80
N LYS A 253 24.36 10.91 3.33
CA LYS A 253 23.74 11.24 4.63
C LYS A 253 22.55 12.18 4.46
N PHE A 254 21.67 12.21 5.46
CA PHE A 254 20.55 13.14 5.48
C PHE A 254 21.04 14.59 5.46
N GLY A 255 20.59 15.38 4.49
CA GLY A 255 21.01 16.76 4.26
C GLY A 255 22.20 16.92 3.30
N ASP A 256 22.93 15.85 2.96
CA ASP A 256 23.99 15.95 1.95
C ASP A 256 23.38 16.11 0.55
N SER A 257 23.86 17.11 -0.20
CA SER A 257 23.28 17.45 -1.51
C SER A 257 23.37 16.28 -2.48
N SER A 258 22.26 16.04 -3.18
CA SER A 258 22.16 15.11 -4.32
C SER A 258 22.34 15.78 -5.67
N ASP A 259 22.79 17.04 -5.71
CA ASP A 259 22.98 17.81 -6.95
C ASP A 259 23.75 17.01 -8.00
N LYS A 260 24.78 16.27 -7.62
CA LYS A 260 25.58 15.46 -8.56
C LYS A 260 24.75 14.45 -9.38
N ILE A 261 23.62 13.99 -8.84
CA ILE A 261 22.69 13.07 -9.51
C ILE A 261 21.79 13.83 -10.50
N PHE A 262 21.45 15.08 -10.19
CA PHE A 262 20.51 15.89 -10.96
C PHE A 262 21.17 16.96 -11.85
N ALA A 263 22.45 17.26 -11.66
CA ALA A 263 23.21 18.34 -12.30
C ALA A 263 23.59 18.08 -13.75
N ASN A 264 22.99 17.09 -14.41
CA ASN A 264 23.12 16.87 -15.84
C ASN A 264 21.80 16.34 -16.42
N LYS A 265 20.99 17.26 -16.92
CA LYS A 265 20.03 17.05 -18.01
C LYS A 265 20.13 18.21 -18.98
#